data_AF-A0A1H4K7M0-F1
#
_entry.id   AF-A0A1H4K7M0-F1
#
_cell.length_a   1.000
_cell.length_b   1.000
_cell.length_c   1.000
_cell.angle_alpha   90.00
_cell.angle_beta   90.00
_cell.angle_gamma   90.00
#
_symmetry.space_group_name_H-M   'P 1'
#
loop_
_entity.id
_entity.type
_entity.pdbx_description
1 polymer ?
#
loop_
_entity_poly.entity_id
_entity_poly.type
_entity_poly.pdbx_seq_one_letter_code
_entity_poly.pdbx_strand_id
1 'polypeptide(L)' 'MSTPESLITTQVSVSGMTCGHCVSSVTEELEAVDGVERVAVDLNAGGISTVTISSRGELSPEEIGEAVAEAGYVVVADRA' A
#
# COMPACT_ATOMS: atom_id res chain seq x y z
N MET A 1 11.87 6.65 26.54
CA MET A 1 10.98 7.09 25.45
C MET A 1 11.71 6.73 24.17
N SER A 2 11.31 5.80 23.31
CA SER A 2 10.08 5.01 23.20
C SER A 2 10.47 3.75 22.43
N THR A 3 10.03 2.58 22.89
CA THR A 3 10.21 1.30 22.21
C THR A 3 9.61 1.38 20.80
N PRO A 4 10.27 0.88 19.73
CA PRO A 4 9.61 0.76 18.44
C PRO A 4 8.43 -0.19 18.63
N GLU A 5 7.23 0.34 18.53
CA GLU A 5 6.00 -0.44 18.38
C GLU A 5 6.22 -1.40 17.22
N SER A 6 5.92 -2.68 17.46
CA SER A 6 6.16 -3.78 16.53
C SER A 6 5.19 -3.67 15.36
N LEU A 7 5.46 -2.76 14.43
CA LEU A 7 4.71 -2.61 13.19
C LEU A 7 5.24 -3.58 12.15
N ILE A 8 4.33 -4.23 11.45
CA ILE A 8 4.63 -5.06 10.29
C ILE A 8 4.67 -4.15 9.08
N THR A 9 5.70 -4.33 8.26
CA THR A 9 5.87 -3.58 7.02
C THR A 9 5.65 -4.50 5.85
N THR A 10 4.55 -4.30 5.12
CA THR A 10 4.23 -5.03 3.90
C THR A 10 4.57 -4.17 2.70
N GLN A 11 5.25 -4.75 1.72
CA GLN A 11 5.66 -4.02 0.52
C GLN A 11 5.04 -4.67 -0.72
N VAL A 12 4.26 -3.88 -1.45
CA VAL A 12 3.56 -4.34 -2.65
C VAL A 12 3.93 -3.49 -3.86
N SER A 13 3.92 -4.12 -5.02
CA SER A 13 4.22 -3.48 -6.29
C SER A 13 2.93 -3.27 -7.06
N VAL A 14 2.63 -2.02 -7.42
CA VAL A 14 1.41 -1.62 -8.11
C VAL A 14 1.76 -1.10 -9.50
N SER A 15 1.04 -1.60 -10.49
CA SER A 15 1.18 -1.16 -11.88
C SER A 15 0.05 -0.22 -12.29
N GLY A 16 0.34 0.72 -13.18
CA GLY A 16 -0.67 1.64 -13.76
C GLY A 16 -0.77 3.00 -13.07
N MET A 17 -0.13 3.21 -11.92
CA MET A 17 -0.03 4.54 -11.31
C MET A 17 0.91 5.43 -12.12
N THR A 18 0.36 6.47 -12.75
CA THR A 18 1.10 7.37 -13.65
C THR A 18 1.07 8.84 -13.20
N CYS A 19 0.28 9.18 -12.18
CA CYS A 19 0.06 10.55 -11.71
C CYS A 19 0.06 10.60 -10.17
N GLY A 20 0.51 11.72 -9.59
CA GLY A 20 0.49 11.92 -8.13
C GLY A 20 -0.91 11.87 -7.51
N HIS A 21 -1.97 12.17 -8.26
CA HIS A 21 -3.35 12.00 -7.78
C HIS A 21 -3.73 10.52 -7.62
N CYS A 22 -3.21 9.63 -8.47
CA CYS A 22 -3.43 8.19 -8.37
C CYS A 22 -2.92 7.65 -7.03
N VAL A 23 -1.77 8.19 -6.59
CA VAL A 23 -1.12 7.82 -5.34
C VAL A 23 -2.00 8.14 -4.15
N SER A 24 -2.54 9.37 -4.09
CA SER A 24 -3.40 9.78 -2.98
C SER A 24 -4.61 8.86 -2.85
N SER A 25 -5.29 8.57 -3.96
CA SER A 25 -6.43 7.64 -3.93
C SER A 25 -6.06 6.25 -3.42
N VAL A 26 -4.97 5.65 -3.90
CA VAL A 26 -4.51 4.34 -3.40
C VAL A 26 -4.11 4.38 -1.93
N THR A 27 -3.47 5.47 -1.51
CA THR A 27 -3.05 5.67 -0.12
C THR A 27 -4.27 5.73 0.80
N GLU A 28 -5.28 6.52 0.43
CA GLU A 28 -6.52 6.68 1.20
C GLU A 28 -7.28 5.35 1.35
N GLU A 29 -7.41 4.57 0.27
CA GLU A 29 -8.08 3.26 0.33
C GLU A 29 -7.30 2.27 1.19
N LEU A 30 -5.97 2.27 1.12
CA LEU A 30 -5.12 1.40 1.94
C LEU A 30 -5.11 1.83 3.41
N GLU A 31 -5.14 3.13 3.70
CA GLU A 31 -5.26 3.65 5.06
C GLU A 31 -6.64 3.35 5.69
N ALA A 32 -7.66 3.09 4.85
CA ALA A 32 -8.97 2.63 5.31
C ALA A 32 -9.00 1.15 5.70
N VAL A 33 -7.98 0.35 5.33
CA VAL A 33 -7.89 -1.06 5.71
C VAL A 33 -7.63 -1.18 7.22
N ASP A 34 -8.41 -2.03 7.89
CA ASP A 34 -8.31 -2.24 9.33
C ASP A 34 -6.91 -2.73 9.73
N GLY A 35 -6.24 -1.94 10.57
CA GLY A 35 -4.90 -2.25 11.09
C GLY A 35 -3.76 -1.56 10.35
N VAL A 36 -4.02 -0.86 9.26
CA VAL A 36 -3.04 0.05 8.63
C VAL A 36 -2.86 1.30 9.48
N GLU A 37 -1.59 1.64 9.75
CA GLU A 37 -1.20 2.84 10.51
C GLU A 37 -0.56 3.89 9.60
N ARG A 38 0.09 3.45 8.53
CA ARG A 38 0.79 4.33 7.59
C ARG A 38 0.93 3.69 6.23
N VAL A 39 0.73 4.48 5.19
CA VAL A 39 1.03 4.08 3.80
C VAL A 39 2.03 5.05 3.19
N ALA A 40 3.02 4.51 2.49
CA ALA A 40 4.02 5.27 1.76
C ALA A 40 4.13 4.73 0.34
N VAL A 41 3.93 5.58 -0.66
CA VAL A 41 3.93 5.19 -2.07
C VAL A 41 5.11 5.84 -2.79
N ASP A 42 5.94 5.00 -3.38
CA ASP A 42 7.01 5.39 -4.31
C ASP A 42 6.46 5.29 -5.74
N LEU A 43 5.95 6.44 -6.23
CA LEU A 43 5.38 6.54 -7.57
C LEU A 43 6.48 6.48 -8.62
N ASN A 44 6.36 5.50 -9.52
CA ASN A 44 7.20 5.39 -10.69
C ASN A 44 6.38 5.65 -11.96
N ALA A 45 6.32 6.92 -12.39
CA ALA A 45 5.49 7.36 -13.53
C ALA A 45 5.81 6.67 -14.87
N GLY A 46 6.94 5.95 -14.97
CA GLY A 46 7.36 5.19 -16.14
C GLY A 46 7.33 3.66 -15.96
N GLY A 47 6.78 3.13 -14.87
CA GLY A 47 6.90 1.70 -14.57
C GLY A 47 5.99 1.20 -13.44
N ILE A 48 6.58 0.42 -12.55
CA ILE A 48 5.91 -0.18 -11.39
C ILE A 48 6.22 0.68 -10.18
N SER A 49 5.16 1.09 -9.49
CA SER A 49 5.26 1.86 -8.26
C SER A 49 5.32 0.93 -7.06
N THR A 50 6.05 1.31 -6.03
CA THR A 50 6.21 0.51 -4.81
C THR A 50 5.41 1.12 -3.68
N VAL A 51 4.53 0.35 -3.07
CA VAL A 51 3.72 0.77 -1.93
C VAL A 51 4.21 0.05 -0.68
N THR A 52 4.51 0.81 0.35
CA THR A 52 4.96 0.33 1.66
C THR A 52 3.87 0.63 2.67
N ILE A 53 3.34 -0.42 3.29
CA ILE A 53 2.23 -0.35 4.23
C ILE A 53 2.78 -0.73 5.59
N SER A 54 2.58 0.12 6.59
CA SER A 54 2.90 -0.16 7.99
C SER A 54 1.62 -0.43 8.74
N SER A 55 1.51 -1.61 9.34
CA SER A 55 0.32 -2.07 10.04
C SER A 55 0.66 -2.63 11.43
N ARG A 56 -0.32 -2.64 12.34
CA ARG A 56 -0.17 -3.26 13.67
C ARG A 56 -0.29 -4.79 13.65
N GLY A 57 -0.67 -5.36 12.51
CA GLY A 57 -0.89 -6.79 12.32
C GLY A 57 -0.56 -7.22 10.89
N GLU A 58 -0.56 -8.53 10.66
CA GLU A 58 -0.40 -9.11 9.32
C GLU A 58 -1.62 -8.73 8.49
N LEU A 59 -1.40 -8.06 7.35
CA LEU A 59 -2.45 -7.75 6.39
C LEU A 59 -2.58 -8.90 5.40
N SER A 60 -3.82 -9.22 5.02
CA SER A 60 -4.02 -10.21 3.98
C SER A 60 -3.71 -9.61 2.61
N PRO A 61 -3.01 -10.33 1.72
CA PRO A 61 -2.75 -9.85 0.37
C PRO A 61 -4.03 -9.64 -0.44
N GLU A 62 -5.12 -10.35 -0.11
CA GLU A 62 -6.46 -10.08 -0.65
C GLU A 62 -6.96 -8.69 -0.25
N GLU A 63 -6.89 -8.29 1.02
CA GLU A 63 -7.36 -6.97 1.47
C GLU A 63 -6.58 -5.82 0.83
N ILE A 64 -5.25 -5.98 0.73
CA ILE A 64 -4.40 -5.00 0.03
C ILE A 64 -4.77 -4.95 -1.46
N GLY A 65 -4.98 -6.11 -2.08
CA GLY A 65 -5.38 -6.21 -3.48
C GLY A 65 -6.75 -5.58 -3.75
N GLU A 66 -7.73 -5.80 -2.88
CA GLU A 66 -9.08 -5.22 -2.97
C GLU A 66 -9.02 -3.70 -2.84
N ALA A 67 -8.36 -3.15 -1.82
CA ALA A 67 -8.21 -1.70 -1.66
C ALA A 67 -7.55 -1.03 -2.87
N VAL A 68 -6.51 -1.65 -3.43
CA VAL A 68 -5.84 -1.16 -4.64
C VAL A 68 -6.73 -1.30 -5.88
N ALA A 69 -7.55 -2.36 -5.96
CA ALA A 69 -8.50 -2.57 -7.05
C ALA A 69 -9.69 -1.60 -7.00
N GLU A 70 -10.16 -1.23 -5.80
CA GLU A 70 -11.17 -0.19 -5.60
C GLU A 70 -10.66 1.19 -6.05
N ALA A 71 -9.38 1.49 -5.80
CA ALA A 71 -8.72 2.66 -6.37
C ALA A 71 -8.53 2.59 -7.90
N GLY A 72 -8.75 1.43 -8.52
CA GLY A 72 -8.65 1.21 -9.96
C GLY A 72 -7.28 0.75 -10.47
N TYR A 73 -6.43 0.19 -9.60
CA TYR A 73 -5.09 -0.28 -9.95
C TYR A 73 -4.93 -1.78 -9.66
N VAL A 74 -3.80 -2.34 -10.06
CA VAL A 74 -3.52 -3.77 -9.89
C VAL A 74 -2.18 -3.97 -9.19
N VAL A 75 -2.22 -4.73 -8.09
CA VAL A 75 -1.03 -5.25 -7.43
C VAL A 75 -0.44 -6.37 -8.28
N VAL A 76 0.83 -6.23 -8.69
CA VAL A 76 1.53 -7.16 -9.58
C VAL A 76 2.62 -7.96 -8.89
N ALA A 77 3.05 -7.53 -7.70
CA ALA A 77 3.89 -8.35 -6.84
C ALA A 77 3.55 -8.04 -5.38
N ASP A 78 3.06 -9.07 -4.70
CA ASP A 78 2.94 -9.07 -3.26
C ASP A 78 4.15 -9.84 -2.70
N ARG A 79 4.97 -9.16 -1.90
CA ARG A 79 5.99 -9.81 -1.07
C ARG A 79 5.59 -9.63 0.39
N ALA A 80 4.52 -10.33 0.77
CA ALA A 80 4.23 -10.65 2.16
C ALA A 80 5.22 -11.69 2.70
#